data_AF-A0A965UX58-F1
#
_entry.id   AF-A0A965UX58-F1
#
_cell.length_a   1.000
_cell.length_b   1.000
_cell.length_c   1.000
_cell.angle_alpha   90.00
_cell.angle_beta   90.00
_cell.angle_gamma   90.00
#
_symmetry.space_group_name_H-M   'P 1'
#
loop_
_entity.id
_entity.type
_entity.pdbx_description
1 polymer ?
#
loop_
_entity_poly.entity_id
_entity_poly.type
_entity_poly.pdbx_seq_one_letter_code
_entity_poly.pdbx_strand_id
1 'polypeptide(L)' 'GARNNWSLSAERAEATRAMFEKKGIKPDRFAQIEGVADTMPYNNNDPKDPRNRRISVTVKYRDGE' A
#
# COMPACT_ATOMS: atom_id res chain seq x y z
N GLY A 1 20.74 -1.19 -11.75
CA GLY A 1 20.62 -1.43 -10.30
C GLY A 1 19.29 -2.07 -10.05
N ALA A 2 19.26 -3.30 -9.52
CA ALA A 2 18.03 -4.07 -9.38
C ALA A 2 17.09 -3.37 -8.38
N ARG A 3 15.93 -2.90 -8.87
CA ARG A 3 14.83 -2.49 -7.99
C ARG A 3 14.43 -3.69 -7.15
N ASN A 4 14.71 -3.62 -5.85
CA ASN A 4 14.28 -4.63 -4.89
C ASN A 4 12.75 -4.50 -4.67
N ASN A 5 12.07 -5.60 -4.36
CA ASN A 5 10.63 -5.64 -4.08
C ASN A 5 10.23 -4.63 -2.99
N TRP A 6 11.14 -4.34 -2.06
CA TRP A 6 11.01 -3.27 -1.06
C TRP A 6 10.80 -1.90 -1.71
N SER A 7 11.76 -1.42 -2.50
CA SER A 7 11.66 -0.11 -3.17
C SER A 7 10.44 -0.04 -4.11
N LEU A 8 10.15 -1.13 -4.84
CA LEU A 8 9.00 -1.17 -5.74
C LEU A 8 7.67 -1.07 -4.99
N SER A 9 7.52 -1.77 -3.87
CA SER A 9 6.29 -1.73 -3.08
C SER A 9 6.08 -0.35 -2.44
N ALA A 10 7.14 0.28 -1.92
CA ALA A 10 7.09 1.63 -1.37
C ALA A 10 6.74 2.68 -2.45
N GLU A 11 7.37 2.61 -3.64
CA GLU A 11 7.05 3.49 -4.78
C GLU A 11 5.56 3.41 -5.16
N ARG A 12 4.97 2.21 -5.16
CA ARG A 12 3.55 2.01 -5.48
C ARG A 12 2.61 2.53 -4.38
N ALA A 13 2.97 2.33 -3.12
CA ALA A 13 2.22 2.88 -1.99
C ALA A 13 2.18 4.41 -2.06
N GLU A 14 3.33 5.03 -2.33
CA GLU A 14 3.46 6.48 -2.47
C GLU A 14 2.71 7.03 -3.70
N ALA A 15 2.79 6.34 -4.84
CA ALA A 15 2.00 6.69 -6.02
C ALA A 15 0.48 6.64 -5.76
N THR A 16 0.03 5.71 -4.91
CA THR A 16 -1.37 5.62 -4.50
C THR A 16 -1.77 6.81 -3.61
N ARG A 17 -0.93 7.18 -2.62
CA ARG A 17 -1.13 8.40 -1.80
C ARG A 17 -1.28 9.64 -2.69
N ALA A 18 -0.33 9.85 -3.60
CA ALA A 18 -0.34 10.98 -4.51
C ALA A 18 -1.59 11.01 -5.41
N MET A 19 -2.10 9.85 -5.82
CA MET A 19 -3.36 9.75 -6.56
C MET A 19 -4.57 10.18 -5.70
N PHE A 20 -4.64 9.74 -4.44
CA PHE A 20 -5.70 10.14 -3.52
C PHE A 20 -5.70 11.65 -3.24
N GLU A 21 -4.51 12.26 -3.09
CA GLU A 21 -4.39 13.71 -2.90
C GLU A 21 -4.90 14.48 -4.12
N LYS A 22 -4.53 14.04 -5.33
CA LYS A 22 -5.07 14.61 -6.58
C LYS A 22 -6.59 14.48 -6.69
N LYS A 23 -7.19 13.50 -6.00
CA LYS A 23 -8.64 13.29 -5.92
C LYS A 23 -9.30 14.03 -4.75
N GLY A 24 -8.54 14.82 -3.99
CA GLY A 24 -9.06 15.70 -2.93
C GLY A 24 -9.03 15.09 -1.52
N ILE A 25 -8.41 13.93 -1.32
CA ILE A 25 -8.13 13.43 0.04
C ILE A 25 -7.01 14.28 0.63
N LYS A 26 -7.28 14.93 1.76
CA LYS A 26 -6.31 15.80 2.41
C LYS A 26 -5.11 14.99 2.96
N PRO A 27 -3.86 15.51 2.88
CA PRO A 27 -2.67 14.81 3.35
C PRO A 27 -2.70 14.39 4.83
N ASP A 28 -3.39 15.16 5.67
CA ASP A 28 -3.58 14.90 7.12
C ASP A 28 -4.44 13.66 7.42
N ARG A 29 -5.09 13.08 6.40
CA ARG A 29 -5.90 11.87 6.52
C ARG A 29 -5.08 10.58 6.43
N PHE A 30 -3.84 10.64 5.96
CA PHE A 30 -2.97 9.46 5.87
C PHE A 30 -2.26 9.23 7.19
N ALA A 31 -2.66 8.18 7.92
CA ALA A 31 -2.01 7.82 9.17
C ALA A 31 -0.69 7.05 8.97
N GLN A 32 -0.58 6.27 7.89
CA GLN A 32 0.54 5.36 7.64
C GLN A 32 0.58 4.94 6.18
N ILE A 33 1.79 4.76 5.63
CA ILE A 33 2.04 4.33 4.26
C ILE A 33 3.19 3.33 4.29
N GLU A 34 2.99 2.14 3.73
CA GLU A 34 3.93 1.03 3.86
C GLU A 34 4.13 0.30 2.54
N GLY A 35 5.38 -0.08 2.27
CA GLY A 35 5.73 -1.07 1.27
C GLY A 35 6.17 -2.35 1.95
N VAL A 36 5.42 -3.44 1.77
CA VAL A 36 5.66 -4.73 2.43
C VAL A 36 6.30 -5.78 1.52
N ALA A 37 6.79 -5.37 0.34
CA ALA A 37 7.43 -6.26 -0.64
C ALA A 37 6.63 -7.56 -0.84
N ASP A 38 7.26 -8.71 -0.60
CA ASP A 38 6.74 -10.08 -0.65
C ASP A 38 6.56 -10.70 0.73
N THR A 39 6.65 -9.93 1.83
CA THR A 39 6.59 -10.45 3.19
C THR A 39 5.17 -10.72 3.70
N MET A 40 4.15 -10.15 3.04
CA MET A 40 2.73 -10.35 3.38
C MET A 40 1.90 -10.75 2.15
N PRO A 41 2.14 -11.94 1.56
CA PRO A 41 1.36 -12.38 0.41
C PRO A 41 -0.11 -12.64 0.82
N TYR A 42 -1.01 -12.43 -0.13
CA TYR A 42 -2.43 -12.72 0.07
C TYR A 42 -2.68 -14.23 0.02
N ASN A 43 -2.02 -14.89 -0.93
CA ASN A 43 -1.98 -16.34 -1.05
C ASN A 43 -0.59 -16.84 -0.67
N ASN A 44 -0.45 -17.35 0.55
CA ASN A 44 0.81 -17.93 1.05
C ASN A 44 1.21 -19.21 0.31
N ASN A 45 0.27 -19.90 -0.34
CA ASN A 45 0.51 -21.18 -1.00
C ASN A 45 1.13 -21.03 -2.39
N ASP A 46 0.97 -19.86 -3.03
CA ASP A 46 1.58 -19.55 -4.33
C ASP A 46 2.21 -18.15 -4.29
N PRO A 47 3.53 -18.05 -4.11
CA PRO A 47 4.24 -16.77 -4.11
C PRO A 47 4.12 -15.98 -5.42
N LYS A 48 3.93 -16.66 -6.57
CA LYS A 48 3.86 -16.03 -7.89
C LYS A 48 2.44 -15.58 -8.27
N ASP A 49 1.46 -15.89 -7.43
CA ASP A 49 0.07 -15.56 -7.64
C ASP A 49 -0.10 -14.06 -7.96
N PRO A 50 -0.78 -13.70 -9.07
CA PRO A 50 -1.00 -12.30 -9.42
C PRO A 50 -1.70 -11.50 -8.33
N ARG A 51 -2.50 -12.14 -7.46
CA ARG A 51 -3.19 -11.51 -6.32
C ARG A 51 -2.25 -11.00 -5.25
N ASN A 52 -1.01 -11.51 -5.18
CA ASN A 52 -0.01 -11.00 -4.24
C ASN A 52 0.46 -9.58 -4.61
N ARG A 53 0.29 -9.15 -5.87
CA ARG A 53 0.58 -7.78 -6.34
C ARG A 53 -0.64 -6.87 -6.11
N ARG A 54 -0.86 -6.45 -4.87
CA ARG A 54 -2.04 -5.66 -4.44
C ARG A 54 -1.67 -4.37 -3.72
N ILE A 55 -2.64 -3.46 -3.63
CA ILE A 55 -2.63 -2.29 -2.73
C ILE A 55 -3.77 -2.47 -1.73
N SER A 56 -3.48 -2.32 -0.44
CA SER A 56 -4.48 -2.38 0.63
C SER A 56 -4.69 -0.98 1.19
N VAL A 57 -5.95 -0.59 1.41
CA VAL A 57 -6.31 0.69 2.01
C VAL A 57 -7.20 0.42 3.21
N THR A 58 -6.72 0.75 4.40
CA THR A 58 -7.45 0.57 5.66
C THR A 58 -7.99 1.92 6.14
N VAL A 59 -9.31 2.03 6.27
CA VAL A 59 -9.96 3.22 6.82
C VAL A 59 -10.07 3.03 8.33
N LYS A 60 -9.36 3.88 9.10
CA LYS A 60 -9.51 3.93 10.56
C LYS A 60 -10.76 4.74 10.89
N TYR A 61 -11.63 4.18 11.71
CA TYR A 61 -12.71 4.94 12.35
C TYR A 61 -12.11 5.70 13.53
N ARG A 62 -12.59 6.92 13.79
CA ARG A 62 -12.40 7.52 15.12
C ARG A 62 -13.44 6.83 15.99
N ASP A 63 -12.99 6.17 17.06
CA ASP A 63 -13.92 5.65 18.06
C ASP A 63 -14.84 6.80 18.50
N GLY A 64 -16.14 6.49 18.57
CA GLY A 64 -17.22 7.47 18.57
C GLY A 64 -17.10 8.55 19.64
N GLU A 65 -17.38 9.78 19.22
CA GLU A 65 -18.23 10.68 20.02
C GLU A 65 -19.67 10.16 20.00
#